data_AF-G0QN94-F1
#
_entry.id   AF-G0QN94-F1
#
_cell.length_a   1.000
_cell.length_b   1.000
_cell.length_c   1.000
_cell.angle_alpha   90.00
_cell.angle_beta   90.00
_cell.angle_gamma   90.00
#
_symmetry.space_group_name_H-M   'P 1'
#
loop_
_entity.id
_entity.type
_entity.pdbx_description
1 polymer ?
#
loop_
_entity_poly.entity_id
_entity_poly.type
_entity_poly.pdbx_seq_one_letter_code
_entity_poly.pdbx_strand_id
1 'polypeptide(L)'
;MTGEQYKDCYVVEYYNTDLPIVSQQDEELLCSWDFPFYKIQSPLEKIKYIFYMFKIHGFVKKLNIQEGIFQKFLLELQQKYDQQNNPFHNFQHAIAVSQAIYYFLNQKLFEQYLDFLDEFTLLFSALGHDVAHTGRTNTFEVAIQSKLAIKHNDESVLENHHASTLFKLLIQNNFLKNISVNEQKTIRKYCISNILSTDMKKHKEITQQFEIKLTYKKKEKVKLIESENDKKLMCGFIVHVADLTGPTKKFELAKQWSLRICEEFTLQVQDEQKLGIPVTSYLLGLDQLEIISKQESNFYKIIILPLYNIFIDFVGDKYQQMCQNCENNIIQWEKIHLQEKYKNSVDGKFLFIQYALPIGSPEYNPPEINENNIPEYSPLQIDVFQLGCVLFMMVMNSAPFENAISTDRYYSRFCLENKSYFWKIFYNNCKPNLINKMLEPDPLKRINIQQIVQHSWYN
;
A
#
# COMPACT_ATOMS: atom_id res chain seq x y z
N MET A 1 -12.46 22.27 -24.53
CA MET A 1 -13.00 21.43 -25.62
C MET A 1 -14.06 20.53 -25.02
N THR A 2 -15.23 20.43 -25.63
CA THR A 2 -16.25 19.46 -25.18
C THR A 2 -15.75 18.04 -25.44
N GLY A 3 -16.17 17.06 -24.64
CA GLY A 3 -15.73 15.66 -24.77
C GLY A 3 -16.07 14.99 -26.11
N GLU A 4 -16.87 15.62 -26.96
CA GLU A 4 -17.13 15.18 -28.34
C GLU A 4 -16.11 15.72 -29.35
N GLN A 5 -15.59 16.94 -29.18
CA GLN A 5 -14.55 17.49 -30.05
C GLN A 5 -13.17 16.83 -29.82
N TYR A 6 -12.92 16.30 -28.63
CA TYR A 6 -11.70 15.53 -28.34
C TYR A 6 -11.72 14.13 -28.98
N LYS A 7 -12.91 13.55 -29.21
CA LYS A 7 -13.09 12.20 -29.80
C LYS A 7 -12.61 12.13 -31.24
N ASP A 8 -12.98 13.10 -32.08
CA ASP A 8 -12.76 12.97 -33.53
C ASP A 8 -11.35 13.39 -33.95
N CYS A 9 -10.70 14.33 -33.25
CA CYS A 9 -9.36 14.78 -33.63
C CYS A 9 -8.25 13.85 -33.13
N TYR A 10 -8.35 13.32 -31.92
CA TYR A 10 -7.26 12.57 -31.28
C TYR A 10 -7.05 11.18 -31.91
N VAL A 11 -8.12 10.42 -32.21
CA VAL A 11 -7.94 9.06 -32.73
C VAL A 11 -7.52 9.05 -34.19
N VAL A 12 -8.06 9.98 -34.99
CA VAL A 12 -7.78 10.08 -36.42
C VAL A 12 -6.30 10.40 -36.68
N GLU A 13 -5.68 11.21 -35.81
CA GLU A 13 -4.27 11.57 -35.91
C GLU A 13 -3.32 10.38 -35.64
N TYR A 14 -3.70 9.43 -34.79
CA TYR A 14 -2.82 8.33 -34.36
C TYR A 14 -3.06 6.98 -35.04
N TYR A 15 -4.17 6.78 -35.75
CA TYR A 15 -4.47 5.50 -36.40
C TYR A 15 -3.46 5.07 -37.46
N ASN A 16 -2.82 6.03 -38.14
CA ASN A 16 -1.87 5.76 -39.23
C ASN A 16 -0.42 6.08 -38.83
N THR A 17 -0.16 6.28 -37.54
CA THR A 17 1.15 6.67 -37.05
C THR A 17 1.88 5.42 -36.55
N ASP A 18 3.12 5.24 -37.03
CA ASP A 18 3.98 4.16 -36.56
C ASP A 18 4.24 4.32 -35.06
N LEU A 19 4.16 3.21 -34.32
CA LEU A 19 4.52 3.21 -32.91
C LEU A 19 6.02 3.52 -32.75
N PRO A 20 6.41 4.33 -31.76
CA PRO A 20 7.82 4.59 -31.51
C PRO A 20 8.56 3.27 -31.24
N ILE A 21 9.82 3.19 -31.68
CA ILE A 21 10.64 1.99 -31.52
C ILE A 21 10.97 1.77 -30.03
N VAL A 22 10.90 0.52 -29.59
CA VAL A 22 11.35 0.13 -28.24
C VAL A 22 12.87 -0.01 -28.26
N SER A 23 13.54 0.79 -27.44
CA SER A 23 14.99 0.76 -27.25
C SER A 23 15.40 -0.28 -26.21
N GLN A 24 16.68 -0.66 -26.16
CA GLN A 24 17.19 -1.54 -25.09
C GLN A 24 16.90 -0.98 -23.69
N GLN A 25 16.99 0.34 -23.52
CA GLN A 25 16.66 0.99 -22.26
C GLN A 25 15.18 0.81 -21.88
N ASP A 26 14.27 0.84 -22.86
CA ASP A 26 12.86 0.56 -22.62
C ASP A 26 12.63 -0.88 -22.12
N GLU A 27 13.36 -1.85 -22.68
CA GLU A 27 13.29 -3.25 -22.27
C GLU A 27 13.80 -3.46 -20.84
N GLU A 28 14.91 -2.81 -20.49
CA GLU A 28 15.47 -2.83 -19.14
C GLU A 28 14.49 -2.21 -18.13
N LEU A 29 13.81 -1.12 -18.49
CA LEU A 29 12.77 -0.51 -17.67
C LEU A 29 11.60 -1.47 -17.46
N LEU A 30 11.08 -2.09 -18.52
CA LEU A 30 9.98 -3.06 -18.45
C LEU A 30 10.29 -4.27 -17.58
N CYS A 31 11.58 -4.64 -17.47
CA CYS A 31 12.04 -5.74 -16.63
C CYS A 31 12.36 -5.30 -15.18
N SER A 32 12.22 -4.02 -14.83
CA SER A 32 12.39 -3.52 -13.47
C SER A 32 11.07 -3.58 -12.69
N TRP A 33 11.13 -4.03 -11.43
CA TRP A 33 9.98 -3.92 -10.53
C TRP A 33 9.60 -2.47 -10.22
N ASP A 34 10.60 -1.59 -10.19
CA ASP A 34 10.45 -0.14 -9.98
C ASP A 34 10.26 0.60 -11.31
N PHE A 35 9.41 0.07 -12.20
CA PHE A 35 9.13 0.67 -13.50
C PHE A 35 8.61 2.12 -13.35
N PRO A 36 9.30 3.12 -13.92
CA PRO A 36 9.00 4.53 -13.67
C PRO A 36 7.87 5.03 -14.58
N PHE A 37 6.64 4.57 -14.32
CA PHE A 37 5.45 4.90 -15.10
C PHE A 37 5.30 6.41 -15.35
N TYR A 38 5.67 7.27 -14.39
CA TYR A 38 5.60 8.74 -14.47
C TYR A 38 6.43 9.37 -15.60
N LYS A 39 7.40 8.64 -16.17
CA LYS A 39 8.17 9.12 -17.32
C LYS A 39 7.43 8.97 -18.65
N ILE A 40 6.36 8.19 -18.67
CA ILE A 40 5.61 7.82 -19.89
C ILE A 40 4.38 8.72 -19.96
N GLN A 41 4.51 9.80 -20.72
CA GLN A 41 3.48 10.84 -20.80
C GLN A 41 2.76 10.81 -22.14
N SER A 42 3.49 10.60 -23.24
CA SER A 42 2.91 10.61 -24.57
C SER A 42 1.93 9.45 -24.77
N PRO A 43 0.77 9.70 -25.39
CA PRO A 43 -0.16 8.64 -25.79
C PRO A 43 0.50 7.51 -26.57
N LEU A 44 1.28 7.82 -27.58
CA LEU A 44 1.94 6.81 -28.40
C LEU A 44 3.00 6.02 -27.62
N GLU A 45 3.66 6.64 -26.64
CA GLU A 45 4.60 5.93 -25.77
C GLU A 45 3.87 4.95 -24.85
N LYS A 46 2.71 5.35 -24.29
CA LYS A 46 1.85 4.46 -23.50
C LYS A 46 1.44 3.22 -24.31
N ILE A 47 0.98 3.44 -25.54
CA ILE A 47 0.59 2.35 -26.46
C ILE A 47 1.81 1.48 -26.84
N LYS A 48 2.97 2.09 -27.10
CA LYS A 48 4.23 1.39 -27.41
C LYS A 48 4.54 0.30 -26.37
N TYR A 49 4.52 0.64 -25.09
CA TYR A 49 4.90 -0.32 -24.04
C TYR A 49 3.93 -1.50 -23.97
N ILE A 50 2.61 -1.25 -23.99
CA ILE A 50 1.62 -2.34 -23.99
C ILE A 50 1.79 -3.21 -25.23
N PHE A 51 1.86 -2.59 -26.41
CA PHE A 51 2.01 -3.31 -27.66
C PHE A 51 3.26 -4.21 -27.65
N TYR A 52 4.37 -3.67 -27.16
CA TYR A 52 5.62 -4.41 -27.02
C TYR A 52 5.50 -5.59 -26.06
N MET A 53 4.89 -5.43 -24.88
CA MET A 53 4.66 -6.54 -23.94
C MET A 53 3.94 -7.71 -24.64
N PHE A 54 2.90 -7.42 -25.43
CA PHE A 54 2.19 -8.47 -26.17
C PHE A 54 3.02 -9.08 -27.31
N LYS A 55 3.80 -8.25 -28.01
CA LYS A 55 4.62 -8.68 -29.15
C LYS A 55 5.79 -9.56 -28.71
N ILE A 56 6.56 -9.15 -27.71
CA ILE A 56 7.77 -9.85 -27.28
C ILE A 56 7.47 -11.18 -26.58
N HIS A 57 6.36 -11.28 -25.84
CA HIS A 57 5.86 -12.56 -25.33
C HIS A 57 5.36 -13.51 -26.44
N GLY A 58 5.25 -13.03 -27.69
CA GLY A 58 4.85 -13.82 -28.83
C GLY A 58 3.35 -13.97 -29.03
N PHE A 59 2.51 -13.28 -28.25
CA PHE A 59 1.05 -13.29 -28.39
C PHE A 59 0.62 -12.81 -29.78
N VAL A 60 1.24 -11.73 -30.26
CA VAL A 60 0.91 -11.16 -31.58
C VAL A 60 1.10 -12.20 -32.69
N LYS A 61 2.23 -12.90 -32.67
CA LYS A 61 2.58 -13.90 -33.68
C LYS A 61 1.74 -15.19 -33.54
N LYS A 62 1.67 -15.77 -32.34
CA LYS A 62 1.03 -17.08 -32.13
C LYS A 62 -0.49 -17.03 -32.22
N LEU A 63 -1.12 -15.93 -31.78
CA LEU A 63 -2.57 -15.73 -31.90
C LEU A 63 -2.98 -15.08 -33.23
N ASN A 64 -2.01 -14.87 -34.15
CA ASN A 64 -2.23 -14.23 -35.46
C ASN A 64 -2.98 -12.88 -35.35
N ILE A 65 -2.53 -12.04 -34.41
CA ILE A 65 -3.12 -10.73 -34.14
C ILE A 65 -2.70 -9.77 -35.25
N GLN A 66 -3.68 -9.09 -35.84
CA GLN A 66 -3.41 -8.02 -36.80
C GLN A 66 -2.97 -6.76 -36.05
N GLU A 67 -1.69 -6.40 -36.19
CA GLU A 67 -1.03 -5.30 -35.46
C GLU A 67 -1.83 -3.98 -35.53
N GLY A 68 -2.28 -3.58 -36.72
CA GLY A 68 -3.06 -2.34 -36.88
C GLY A 68 -4.43 -2.35 -36.16
N ILE A 69 -5.11 -3.50 -36.09
CA ILE A 69 -6.37 -3.63 -35.34
C ILE A 69 -6.09 -3.56 -33.84
N PHE A 70 -5.01 -4.19 -33.39
CA PHE A 70 -4.63 -4.16 -31.98
C PHE A 70 -4.21 -2.75 -31.54
N GLN A 71 -3.42 -2.03 -32.35
CA GLN A 71 -3.08 -0.64 -32.08
C GLN A 71 -4.33 0.25 -31.99
N LYS A 72 -5.26 0.09 -32.94
CA LYS A 72 -6.56 0.79 -32.91
C LYS A 72 -7.35 0.48 -31.62
N PHE A 73 -7.41 -0.79 -31.22
CA PHE A 73 -8.04 -1.19 -29.95
C PHE A 73 -7.38 -0.49 -28.76
N LEU A 74 -6.05 -0.45 -28.69
CA LEU A 74 -5.32 0.18 -27.58
C LEU A 74 -5.56 1.70 -27.51
N LEU A 75 -5.62 2.38 -28.65
CA LEU A 75 -5.92 3.82 -28.71
C LEU A 75 -7.32 4.13 -28.18
N GLU A 76 -8.32 3.35 -28.58
CA GLU A 76 -9.70 3.50 -28.07
C GLU A 76 -9.81 3.12 -26.59
N LEU A 77 -9.05 2.10 -26.15
CA LEU A 77 -8.97 1.71 -24.75
C LEU A 77 -8.39 2.83 -23.88
N GLN A 78 -7.27 3.40 -24.28
CA GLN A 78 -6.65 4.53 -23.59
C GLN A 78 -7.63 5.71 -23.44
N GLN A 79 -8.37 6.04 -24.50
CA GLN A 79 -9.37 7.10 -24.44
C GLN A 79 -10.49 6.80 -23.45
N LYS A 80 -10.90 5.53 -23.33
CA LYS A 80 -11.92 5.13 -22.36
C LYS A 80 -11.44 5.23 -20.92
N TYR A 81 -10.17 4.95 -20.66
CA TYR A 81 -9.55 5.19 -19.37
C TYR A 81 -9.46 6.69 -19.03
N ASP A 82 -8.94 7.48 -19.96
CA ASP A 82 -8.62 8.88 -19.70
C ASP A 82 -9.84 9.81 -19.88
N GLN A 83 -11.03 9.27 -20.20
CA GLN A 83 -12.25 10.03 -20.49
C GLN A 83 -12.68 10.96 -19.33
N GLN A 84 -12.53 10.52 -18.08
CA GLN A 84 -12.90 11.28 -16.88
C GLN A 84 -11.73 12.09 -16.30
N ASN A 85 -10.52 11.94 -16.86
CA ASN A 85 -9.29 12.53 -16.32
C ASN A 85 -9.07 12.19 -14.83
N ASN A 86 -9.30 10.92 -14.47
CA ASN A 86 -9.12 10.41 -13.10
C ASN A 86 -7.66 10.55 -12.64
N PRO A 87 -7.40 11.02 -11.42
CA PRO A 87 -6.03 11.10 -10.87
C PRO A 87 -5.33 9.74 -10.78
N PHE A 88 -6.04 8.69 -10.35
CA PHE A 88 -5.48 7.35 -10.14
C PHE A 88 -5.93 6.37 -11.22
N HIS A 89 -7.23 6.11 -11.35
CA HIS A 89 -7.76 5.08 -12.25
C HIS A 89 -7.80 5.56 -13.71
N ASN A 90 -6.62 5.69 -14.31
CA ASN A 90 -6.36 6.16 -15.67
C ASN A 90 -5.46 5.18 -16.45
N PHE A 91 -5.16 5.47 -17.72
CA PHE A 91 -4.42 4.50 -18.56
C PHE A 91 -2.99 4.23 -18.08
N GLN A 92 -2.41 5.16 -17.31
CA GLN A 92 -1.09 4.96 -16.71
C GLN A 92 -1.12 3.91 -15.59
N HIS A 93 -2.22 3.84 -14.83
CA HIS A 93 -2.46 2.77 -13.86
C HIS A 93 -2.62 1.42 -14.59
N ALA A 94 -3.40 1.36 -15.66
CA ALA A 94 -3.52 0.15 -16.49
C ALA A 94 -2.16 -0.37 -17.00
N ILE A 95 -1.25 0.54 -17.38
CA ILE A 95 0.12 0.18 -17.76
C ILE A 95 0.92 -0.37 -16.58
N ALA A 96 0.81 0.21 -15.39
CA ALA A 96 1.52 -0.28 -14.21
C ALA A 96 1.09 -1.70 -13.83
N VAL A 97 -0.21 -1.99 -13.85
CA VAL A 97 -0.76 -3.33 -13.59
C VAL A 97 -0.35 -4.32 -14.68
N SER A 98 -0.43 -3.90 -15.95
CA SER A 98 0.03 -4.72 -17.09
C SER A 98 1.52 -5.03 -17.02
N GLN A 99 2.34 -4.04 -16.64
CA GLN A 99 3.78 -4.21 -16.47
C GLN A 99 4.12 -5.17 -15.32
N ALA A 100 3.34 -5.16 -14.23
CA ALA A 100 3.53 -6.12 -13.16
C ALA A 100 3.25 -7.56 -13.61
N ILE A 101 2.16 -7.79 -14.36
CA ILE A 101 1.89 -9.09 -14.98
C ILE A 101 3.01 -9.47 -15.95
N TYR A 102 3.42 -8.56 -16.83
CA TYR A 102 4.55 -8.78 -17.75
C TYR A 102 5.82 -9.19 -17.00
N TYR A 103 6.16 -8.50 -15.91
CA TYR A 103 7.30 -8.82 -15.07
C TYR A 103 7.20 -10.25 -14.51
N PHE A 104 6.04 -10.64 -13.96
CA PHE A 104 5.84 -11.99 -13.45
C PHE A 104 5.97 -13.08 -14.53
N LEU A 105 5.41 -12.84 -15.72
CA LEU A 105 5.51 -13.76 -16.85
C LEU A 105 6.94 -13.88 -17.35
N ASN A 106 7.69 -12.78 -17.44
CA ASN A 106 9.09 -12.79 -17.85
C ASN A 106 9.99 -13.52 -16.85
N GLN A 107 9.66 -13.46 -15.56
CA GLN A 107 10.32 -14.27 -14.51
C GLN A 107 9.85 -15.74 -14.49
N LYS A 108 8.90 -16.12 -15.35
CA LYS A 108 8.31 -17.47 -15.46
C LYS A 108 7.72 -18.00 -14.16
N LEU A 109 7.14 -17.13 -13.33
CA LEU A 109 6.64 -17.51 -12.00
C LEU A 109 5.54 -18.57 -12.03
N PHE A 110 4.83 -18.68 -13.15
CA PHE A 110 3.62 -19.50 -13.28
C PHE A 110 3.72 -20.57 -14.39
N GLU A 111 4.90 -20.81 -14.96
CA GLU A 111 5.08 -21.68 -16.15
C GLU A 111 4.61 -23.13 -15.93
N GLN A 112 4.62 -23.59 -14.68
CA GLN A 112 4.15 -24.92 -14.29
C GLN A 112 2.62 -25.02 -14.11
N TYR A 113 1.92 -23.88 -14.10
CA TYR A 113 0.49 -23.78 -13.77
C TYR A 113 -0.36 -23.23 -14.91
N LEU A 114 0.23 -22.38 -15.75
CA LEU A 114 -0.46 -21.61 -16.77
C LEU A 114 0.04 -21.99 -18.16
N ASP A 115 -0.90 -22.10 -19.09
CA ASP A 115 -0.61 -22.23 -20.50
C ASP A 115 -0.51 -20.86 -21.19
N PHE A 116 -0.12 -20.89 -22.46
CA PHE A 116 0.07 -19.67 -23.26
C PHE A 116 -1.19 -18.80 -23.36
N LEU A 117 -2.39 -19.39 -23.38
CA LEU A 117 -3.64 -18.65 -23.47
C LEU A 117 -3.99 -18.01 -22.12
N ASP A 118 -3.64 -18.67 -21.01
CA ASP A 118 -3.79 -18.10 -19.67
C ASP A 118 -2.89 -16.89 -19.46
N GLU A 119 -1.63 -16.97 -19.87
CA GLU A 119 -0.68 -15.86 -19.78
C GLU A 119 -1.17 -14.64 -20.57
N PHE A 120 -1.66 -14.87 -21.80
CA PHE A 120 -2.33 -13.83 -22.59
C PHE A 120 -3.51 -13.24 -21.82
N THR A 121 -4.33 -14.10 -21.22
CA THR A 121 -5.55 -13.68 -20.53
C THR A 121 -5.23 -12.88 -19.27
N LEU A 122 -4.18 -13.21 -18.51
CA LEU A 122 -3.72 -12.41 -17.38
C LEU A 122 -3.34 -11.00 -17.81
N LEU A 123 -2.49 -10.88 -18.84
CA LEU A 123 -2.03 -9.59 -19.34
C LEU A 123 -3.20 -8.76 -19.92
N PHE A 124 -4.11 -9.40 -20.66
CA PHE A 124 -5.31 -8.75 -21.19
C PHE A 124 -6.29 -8.32 -20.08
N SER A 125 -6.40 -9.09 -19.00
CA SER A 125 -7.22 -8.72 -17.84
C SER A 125 -6.66 -7.49 -17.14
N ALA A 126 -5.36 -7.50 -16.84
CA ALA A 126 -4.67 -6.36 -16.22
C ALA A 126 -4.79 -5.08 -17.06
N LEU A 127 -4.68 -5.19 -18.38
CA LEU A 127 -4.81 -4.05 -19.29
C LEU A 127 -6.21 -3.39 -19.26
N GLY A 128 -7.25 -4.17 -18.98
CA GLY A 128 -8.64 -3.70 -19.08
C GLY A 128 -9.42 -3.68 -17.77
N HIS A 129 -8.78 -3.96 -16.63
CA HIS A 129 -9.50 -4.20 -15.37
C HIS A 129 -10.27 -2.98 -14.85
N ASP A 130 -9.87 -1.77 -15.25
CA ASP A 130 -10.40 -0.48 -14.79
C ASP A 130 -10.89 0.43 -15.92
N VAL A 131 -11.09 -0.13 -17.12
CA VAL A 131 -11.49 0.69 -18.28
C VAL A 131 -12.81 1.40 -18.02
N ALA A 132 -12.85 2.71 -18.29
CA ALA A 132 -14.00 3.58 -18.04
C ALA A 132 -14.41 3.70 -16.56
N HIS A 133 -13.42 3.65 -15.64
CA HIS A 133 -13.61 4.03 -14.23
C HIS A 133 -14.19 5.44 -14.08
N THR A 134 -15.16 5.60 -13.17
CA THR A 134 -15.88 6.87 -12.97
C THR A 134 -15.15 7.85 -12.06
N GLY A 135 -14.06 7.41 -11.43
CA GLY A 135 -13.31 8.16 -10.44
C GLY A 135 -13.88 8.02 -9.02
N ARG A 136 -14.88 7.16 -8.82
CA ARG A 136 -15.64 7.02 -7.59
C ARG A 136 -15.73 5.54 -7.22
N THR A 137 -15.94 5.23 -5.94
CA THR A 137 -16.02 3.85 -5.47
C THR A 137 -17.38 3.20 -5.76
N ASN A 138 -17.44 1.87 -5.73
CA ASN A 138 -18.71 1.13 -5.78
C ASN A 138 -19.72 1.64 -4.72
N THR A 139 -19.25 1.98 -3.51
CA THR A 139 -20.09 2.55 -2.45
C THR A 139 -20.75 3.87 -2.86
N PHE A 140 -20.01 4.75 -3.54
CA PHE A 140 -20.55 6.00 -4.06
C PHE A 140 -21.61 5.75 -5.15
N GLU A 141 -21.30 4.90 -6.12
CA GLU A 141 -22.21 4.55 -7.22
C GLU A 141 -23.55 4.02 -6.71
N VAL A 142 -23.51 3.16 -5.68
CA VAL A 142 -24.70 2.63 -4.99
C VAL A 142 -25.44 3.72 -4.22
N ALA A 143 -24.73 4.57 -3.47
CA ALA A 143 -25.33 5.63 -2.67
C ALA A 143 -26.15 6.63 -3.52
N ILE A 144 -25.70 6.92 -4.74
CA ILE A 144 -26.39 7.82 -5.67
C ILE A 144 -27.40 7.10 -6.59
N GLN A 145 -27.57 5.79 -6.44
CA GLN A 145 -28.37 4.94 -7.33
C GLN A 145 -28.02 5.17 -8.80
N SER A 146 -26.72 5.15 -9.11
CA SER A 146 -26.24 5.46 -10.45
C SER A 146 -26.82 4.48 -11.47
N LYS A 147 -26.79 4.87 -12.76
CA LYS A 147 -27.20 3.95 -13.84
C LYS A 147 -26.39 2.65 -13.85
N LEU A 148 -25.14 2.70 -13.39
CA LEU A 148 -24.29 1.52 -13.27
C LEU A 148 -24.75 0.65 -12.09
N ALA A 149 -25.00 1.25 -10.92
CA ALA A 149 -25.47 0.53 -9.75
C ALA A 149 -26.80 -0.18 -10.02
N ILE A 150 -27.78 0.52 -10.61
CA ILE A 150 -29.07 -0.08 -11.01
C ILE A 150 -28.87 -1.24 -12.00
N LYS A 151 -28.01 -1.05 -13.00
CA LYS A 151 -27.77 -2.07 -14.03
C LYS A 151 -27.11 -3.34 -13.46
N HIS A 152 -26.25 -3.18 -12.47
CA HIS A 152 -25.47 -4.27 -11.88
C HIS A 152 -26.04 -4.75 -10.53
N ASN A 153 -27.21 -4.24 -10.13
CA ASN A 153 -27.89 -4.57 -8.89
C ASN A 153 -26.95 -4.48 -7.67
N ASP A 154 -26.17 -3.39 -7.61
CA ASP A 154 -25.25 -3.05 -6.52
C ASP A 154 -24.10 -4.05 -6.27
N GLU A 155 -23.92 -5.06 -7.13
CA GLU A 155 -22.85 -6.07 -6.98
C GLU A 155 -21.69 -5.85 -7.95
N SER A 156 -20.48 -5.64 -7.41
CA SER A 156 -19.23 -5.35 -8.14
C SER A 156 -19.50 -4.41 -9.35
N VAL A 157 -20.10 -3.25 -9.06
CA VAL A 157 -20.73 -2.37 -10.05
C VAL A 157 -19.74 -1.94 -11.13
N LEU A 158 -18.57 -1.47 -10.69
CA LEU A 158 -17.50 -0.97 -11.56
C LEU A 158 -16.77 -2.11 -12.26
N GLU A 159 -16.45 -3.21 -11.58
CA GLU A 159 -15.73 -4.33 -12.20
C GLU A 159 -16.56 -4.99 -13.31
N ASN A 160 -17.88 -5.11 -13.11
CA ASN A 160 -18.80 -5.52 -14.17
C ASN A 160 -18.85 -4.50 -15.32
N HIS A 161 -18.77 -3.20 -15.03
CA HIS A 161 -18.71 -2.15 -16.03
C HIS A 161 -17.42 -2.23 -16.86
N HIS A 162 -16.26 -2.39 -16.22
CA HIS A 162 -14.96 -2.53 -16.88
C HIS A 162 -14.94 -3.73 -17.81
N ALA A 163 -15.32 -4.90 -17.32
CA ALA A 163 -15.42 -6.11 -18.13
C ALA A 163 -16.39 -5.91 -19.32
N SER A 164 -17.57 -5.31 -19.09
CA SER A 164 -18.53 -5.03 -20.17
C SER A 164 -17.94 -4.09 -21.24
N THR A 165 -17.26 -3.04 -20.82
CA THR A 165 -16.66 -2.03 -21.70
C THR A 165 -15.49 -2.61 -22.49
N LEU A 166 -14.59 -3.34 -21.84
CA LEU A 166 -13.45 -4.02 -22.47
C LEU A 166 -13.90 -4.91 -23.64
N PHE A 167 -14.90 -5.76 -23.40
CA PHE A 167 -15.37 -6.68 -24.44
C PHE A 167 -16.19 -5.99 -25.54
N LYS A 168 -16.84 -4.86 -25.28
CA LYS A 168 -17.46 -4.05 -26.34
C LYS A 168 -16.39 -3.48 -27.29
N LEU A 169 -15.30 -2.94 -26.73
CA LEU A 169 -14.16 -2.45 -27.52
C LEU A 169 -13.51 -3.59 -28.32
N LEU A 170 -13.36 -4.78 -27.70
CA LEU A 170 -12.82 -5.95 -28.39
C LEU A 170 -13.70 -6.38 -29.56
N ILE A 171 -15.03 -6.35 -29.42
CA ILE A 171 -15.95 -6.69 -30.52
C ILE A 171 -15.82 -5.68 -31.68
N GLN A 172 -15.70 -4.39 -31.37
CA GLN A 172 -15.52 -3.34 -32.37
C GLN A 172 -14.18 -3.45 -33.11
N ASN A 173 -13.13 -3.89 -32.40
CA ASN A 173 -11.77 -4.00 -32.89
C ASN A 173 -11.26 -5.44 -32.68
N ASN A 174 -11.92 -6.41 -33.33
CA ASN A 174 -11.69 -7.83 -33.06
C ASN A 174 -10.34 -8.34 -33.59
N PHE A 175 -9.28 -8.01 -32.86
CA PHE A 175 -7.91 -8.43 -33.13
C PHE A 175 -7.67 -9.92 -32.80
N LEU A 176 -8.64 -10.58 -32.15
CA LEU A 176 -8.67 -12.03 -31.85
C LEU A 176 -9.51 -12.84 -32.85
N LYS A 177 -9.94 -12.26 -33.98
CA LYS A 177 -10.79 -12.96 -34.97
C LYS A 177 -10.16 -14.23 -35.58
N ASN A 178 -8.84 -14.37 -35.51
CA ASN A 178 -8.09 -15.46 -36.15
C ASN A 178 -7.87 -16.68 -35.23
N ILE A 179 -8.22 -16.60 -33.95
CA ILE A 179 -8.20 -17.75 -33.03
C ILE A 179 -9.57 -18.42 -32.96
N SER A 180 -9.61 -19.67 -32.50
CA SER A 180 -10.84 -20.45 -32.45
C SER A 180 -11.90 -19.83 -31.53
N VAL A 181 -13.17 -20.09 -31.83
CA VAL A 181 -14.30 -19.66 -30.98
C VAL A 181 -14.18 -20.17 -29.55
N ASN A 182 -13.59 -21.36 -29.36
CA ASN A 182 -13.38 -21.92 -28.03
C ASN A 182 -12.30 -21.16 -27.26
N GLU A 183 -11.20 -20.78 -27.90
CA GLU A 183 -10.17 -19.94 -27.27
C GLU A 183 -10.72 -18.56 -26.91
N GLN A 184 -11.50 -17.93 -27.80
CA GLN A 184 -12.17 -16.64 -27.51
C GLN A 184 -13.11 -16.74 -26.31
N LYS A 185 -13.89 -17.83 -26.21
CA LYS A 185 -14.76 -18.11 -25.05
C LYS A 185 -13.95 -18.31 -23.77
N THR A 186 -12.82 -19.02 -23.85
CA THR A 186 -11.93 -19.25 -22.71
C THR A 186 -11.31 -17.95 -22.22
N ILE A 187 -10.72 -17.14 -23.11
CA ILE A 187 -10.19 -15.80 -22.79
C ILE A 187 -11.29 -14.98 -22.11
N ARG A 188 -12.49 -14.92 -22.70
CA ARG A 188 -13.61 -14.16 -22.13
C ARG A 188 -13.98 -14.63 -20.73
N LYS A 189 -14.07 -15.94 -20.51
CA LYS A 189 -14.45 -16.53 -19.22
C LYS A 189 -13.44 -16.17 -18.12
N TYR A 190 -12.16 -16.38 -18.36
CA TYR A 190 -11.12 -16.09 -17.36
C TYR A 190 -10.89 -14.60 -17.19
N CYS A 191 -10.92 -13.81 -18.26
CA CYS A 191 -10.76 -12.36 -18.17
C CYS A 191 -11.85 -11.70 -17.32
N ILE A 192 -13.12 -12.07 -17.52
CA ILE A 192 -14.23 -11.60 -16.67
C ILE A 192 -14.00 -12.01 -15.21
N SER A 193 -13.60 -13.27 -14.97
CA SER A 193 -13.32 -13.76 -13.62
C SER A 193 -12.21 -12.95 -12.94
N ASN A 194 -11.12 -12.67 -13.67
CA ASN A 194 -9.98 -11.94 -13.15
C ASN A 194 -10.31 -10.48 -12.82
N ILE A 195 -11.05 -9.80 -13.70
CA ILE A 195 -11.49 -8.41 -13.47
C ILE A 195 -12.43 -8.35 -12.27
N LEU A 196 -13.38 -9.28 -12.16
CA LEU A 196 -14.27 -9.32 -10.99
C LEU A 196 -13.54 -9.62 -9.69
N SER A 197 -12.33 -10.17 -9.73
CA SER A 197 -11.49 -10.42 -8.56
C SER A 197 -10.78 -9.18 -8.03
N THR A 198 -10.68 -8.08 -8.79
CA THR A 198 -10.05 -6.83 -8.32
C THR A 198 -10.94 -6.03 -7.36
N ASP A 199 -12.23 -6.37 -7.26
CA ASP A 199 -13.14 -5.78 -6.28
C ASP A 199 -12.61 -5.99 -4.85
N MET A 200 -12.24 -4.90 -4.17
CA MET A 200 -11.70 -4.94 -2.82
C MET A 200 -12.67 -5.54 -1.78
N LYS A 201 -13.98 -5.64 -2.05
CA LYS A 201 -14.94 -6.39 -1.21
C LYS A 201 -14.58 -7.89 -1.15
N LYS A 202 -13.93 -8.42 -2.18
CA LYS A 202 -13.51 -9.84 -2.30
C LYS A 202 -12.10 -10.10 -1.79
N HIS A 203 -11.33 -9.07 -1.45
CA HIS A 203 -9.94 -9.17 -1.04
C HIS A 203 -9.72 -10.24 0.05
N LYS A 204 -10.52 -10.20 1.12
CA LYS A 204 -10.43 -11.15 2.24
C LYS A 204 -10.72 -12.59 1.80
N GLU A 205 -11.75 -12.77 0.97
CA GLU A 205 -12.12 -14.10 0.47
C GLU A 205 -11.01 -14.69 -0.40
N ILE A 206 -10.51 -13.93 -1.37
CA ILE A 206 -9.51 -14.38 -2.34
C ILE A 206 -8.18 -14.72 -1.63
N THR A 207 -7.71 -13.85 -0.73
CA THR A 207 -6.48 -14.06 0.04
C THR A 207 -6.56 -15.30 0.92
N GLN A 208 -7.64 -15.45 1.70
CA GLN A 208 -7.82 -16.61 2.57
C GLN A 208 -7.92 -17.92 1.80
N GLN A 209 -8.73 -17.96 0.73
CA GLN A 209 -8.87 -19.17 -0.09
C GLN A 209 -7.54 -19.57 -0.72
N PHE A 210 -6.76 -18.60 -1.24
CA PHE A 210 -5.49 -18.89 -1.88
C PHE A 210 -4.41 -19.33 -0.86
N GLU A 211 -4.33 -18.69 0.31
CA GLU A 211 -3.43 -19.08 1.40
C GLU A 211 -3.71 -20.51 1.89
N ILE A 212 -4.99 -20.87 2.05
CA ILE A 212 -5.39 -22.25 2.40
C ILE A 212 -4.90 -23.24 1.34
N LYS A 213 -5.06 -22.91 0.05
CA LYS A 213 -4.60 -23.76 -1.07
C LYS A 213 -3.08 -23.93 -1.07
N LEU A 214 -2.32 -22.87 -0.84
CA LEU A 214 -0.86 -22.94 -0.71
C LEU A 214 -0.44 -23.81 0.48
N THR A 215 -1.10 -23.65 1.62
CA THR A 215 -0.83 -24.44 2.82
C THR A 215 -1.10 -25.93 2.58
N TYR A 216 -2.21 -26.26 1.93
CA TYR A 216 -2.59 -27.63 1.62
C TYR A 216 -1.61 -28.28 0.63
N LYS A 217 -1.20 -27.55 -0.43
CA LYS A 217 -0.13 -27.96 -1.35
C LYS A 217 1.17 -28.28 -0.59
N LYS A 218 1.60 -27.40 0.33
CA LYS A 218 2.83 -27.59 1.12
C LYS A 218 2.76 -28.82 2.04
N LYS A 219 1.63 -29.06 2.71
CA LYS A 219 1.45 -30.14 3.69
C LYS A 219 1.19 -31.51 3.05
N GLU A 220 0.25 -31.58 2.11
CA GLU A 220 -0.26 -32.83 1.54
C GLU A 220 0.43 -33.22 0.23
N LYS A 221 1.35 -32.38 -0.28
CA LYS A 221 2.05 -32.57 -1.56
C LYS A 221 1.10 -32.76 -2.76
N VAL A 222 -0.07 -32.15 -2.71
CA VAL A 222 -1.05 -32.15 -3.81
C VAL A 222 -0.75 -31.07 -4.85
N LYS A 223 -1.43 -31.15 -5.99
CA LYS A 223 -1.34 -30.10 -7.01
C LYS A 223 -2.03 -28.82 -6.52
N LEU A 224 -1.48 -27.67 -6.89
CA LEU A 224 -2.10 -26.38 -6.55
C LEU A 224 -3.41 -26.15 -7.34
N ILE A 225 -3.45 -26.63 -8.57
CA ILE A 225 -4.61 -26.52 -9.47
C ILE A 225 -5.11 -27.94 -9.76
N GLU A 226 -6.33 -28.22 -9.31
CA GLU A 226 -7.02 -29.50 -9.56
C GLU A 226 -8.36 -29.29 -10.29
N SER A 227 -8.91 -28.07 -10.20
CA SER A 227 -10.19 -27.69 -10.80
C SER A 227 -10.12 -26.36 -11.55
N GLU A 228 -11.15 -26.09 -12.37
CA GLU A 228 -11.33 -24.78 -13.00
C GLU A 228 -11.45 -23.65 -11.97
N ASN A 229 -12.05 -23.92 -10.80
CA ASN A 229 -12.20 -22.92 -9.75
C ASN A 229 -10.85 -22.57 -9.10
N ASP A 230 -9.97 -23.56 -8.90
CA ASP A 230 -8.61 -23.29 -8.42
C ASP A 230 -7.83 -22.40 -9.40
N LYS A 231 -8.00 -22.67 -10.71
CA LYS A 231 -7.37 -21.86 -11.75
C LYS A 231 -7.91 -20.43 -11.78
N LYS A 232 -9.23 -20.24 -11.65
CA LYS A 232 -9.85 -18.90 -11.51
C LYS A 232 -9.37 -18.18 -10.26
N LEU A 233 -9.31 -18.85 -9.12
CA LEU A 233 -8.82 -18.29 -7.87
C LEU A 233 -7.36 -17.83 -8.02
N MET A 234 -6.49 -18.66 -8.58
CA MET A 234 -5.09 -18.31 -8.79
C MET A 234 -4.94 -17.14 -9.78
N CYS A 235 -5.60 -17.18 -10.94
CA CYS A 235 -5.51 -16.10 -11.92
C CYS A 235 -6.09 -14.78 -11.37
N GLY A 236 -7.21 -14.83 -10.66
CA GLY A 236 -7.80 -13.69 -9.97
C GLY A 236 -6.87 -13.13 -8.90
N PHE A 237 -6.26 -13.98 -8.07
CA PHE A 237 -5.26 -13.59 -7.07
C PHE A 237 -4.03 -12.91 -7.72
N ILE A 238 -3.53 -13.44 -8.83
CA ILE A 238 -2.38 -12.85 -9.55
C ILE A 238 -2.70 -11.44 -10.06
N VAL A 239 -3.89 -11.23 -10.64
CA VAL A 239 -4.32 -9.89 -11.08
C VAL A 239 -4.55 -8.96 -9.90
N HIS A 240 -5.13 -9.46 -8.80
CA HIS A 240 -5.31 -8.70 -7.55
C HIS A 240 -3.98 -8.23 -6.94
N VAL A 241 -2.96 -9.08 -6.97
CA VAL A 241 -1.59 -8.72 -6.56
C VAL A 241 -1.01 -7.67 -7.50
N ALA A 242 -1.19 -7.81 -8.81
CA ALA A 242 -0.64 -6.88 -9.81
C ALA A 242 -1.29 -5.49 -9.74
N ASP A 243 -2.56 -5.42 -9.36
CA ASP A 243 -3.29 -4.18 -9.15
C ASP A 243 -2.73 -3.40 -7.94
N LEU A 244 -2.49 -4.13 -6.83
CA LEU A 244 -2.01 -3.56 -5.57
C LEU A 244 -0.48 -3.43 -5.47
N THR A 245 0.19 -3.09 -6.58
CA THR A 245 1.68 -3.06 -6.63
C THR A 245 2.33 -1.78 -6.14
N GLY A 246 1.62 -0.64 -6.17
CA GLY A 246 2.18 0.67 -5.81
C GLY A 246 2.96 0.67 -4.48
N PRO A 247 2.38 0.14 -3.39
CA PRO A 247 3.03 0.09 -2.07
C PRO A 247 4.31 -0.76 -1.98
N THR A 248 4.54 -1.67 -2.93
CA THR A 248 5.70 -2.58 -2.93
C THR A 248 6.83 -2.12 -3.84
N LYS A 249 6.69 -0.93 -4.43
CA LYS A 249 7.76 -0.24 -5.16
C LYS A 249 8.57 0.65 -4.22
N LYS A 250 9.69 1.20 -4.68
CA LYS A 250 10.44 2.23 -3.93
C LYS A 250 9.55 3.40 -3.53
N PHE A 251 9.86 4.00 -2.37
CA PHE A 251 9.02 5.00 -1.72
C PHE A 251 8.58 6.16 -2.64
N GLU A 252 9.46 6.67 -3.49
CA GLU A 252 9.11 7.77 -4.41
C GLU A 252 7.99 7.40 -5.40
N LEU A 253 7.97 6.15 -5.86
CA LEU A 253 6.91 5.64 -6.74
C LEU A 253 5.63 5.34 -5.94
N ALA A 254 5.78 4.70 -4.78
CA ALA A 254 4.66 4.37 -3.90
C ALA A 254 3.93 5.64 -3.45
N LYS A 255 4.67 6.68 -3.06
CA LYS A 255 4.15 7.98 -2.66
C LYS A 255 3.36 8.65 -3.79
N GLN A 256 3.85 8.64 -5.03
CA GLN A 256 3.12 9.21 -6.16
C GLN A 256 1.77 8.53 -6.38
N TRP A 257 1.71 7.20 -6.32
CA TRP A 257 0.44 6.47 -6.43
C TRP A 257 -0.50 6.76 -5.27
N SER A 258 0.03 6.80 -4.05
CA SER A 258 -0.75 7.10 -2.84
C SER A 258 -1.39 8.49 -2.90
N LEU A 259 -0.64 9.49 -3.35
CA LEU A 259 -1.16 10.85 -3.51
C LEU A 259 -2.25 10.93 -4.58
N ARG A 260 -2.10 10.21 -5.69
CA ARG A 260 -3.11 10.16 -6.76
C ARG A 260 -4.42 9.52 -6.29
N ILE A 261 -4.36 8.39 -5.57
CA ILE A 261 -5.60 7.77 -5.06
C ILE A 261 -6.26 8.64 -3.98
N CYS A 262 -5.47 9.29 -3.13
CA CYS A 262 -5.97 10.25 -2.14
C CYS A 262 -6.64 11.47 -2.79
N GLU A 263 -6.08 11.99 -3.89
CA GLU A 263 -6.69 13.05 -4.69
C GLU A 263 -8.05 12.60 -5.25
N GLU A 264 -8.13 11.38 -5.81
CA GLU A 264 -9.36 10.84 -6.35
C GLU A 264 -10.45 10.64 -5.28
N PHE A 265 -10.07 10.12 -4.10
CA PHE A 265 -10.97 10.02 -2.95
C PHE A 265 -11.42 11.37 -2.41
N THR A 266 -10.54 12.37 -2.42
CA THR A 266 -10.90 13.74 -2.04
C THR A 266 -11.97 14.31 -3.00
N LEU A 267 -11.85 14.04 -4.30
CA LEU A 267 -12.87 14.43 -5.28
C LEU A 267 -14.21 13.72 -5.03
N GLN A 268 -14.19 12.44 -4.61
CA GLN A 268 -15.40 11.74 -4.20
C GLN A 268 -16.09 12.44 -3.01
N VAL A 269 -15.36 12.74 -1.95
CA VAL A 269 -15.89 13.43 -0.77
C VAL A 269 -16.55 14.77 -1.16
N GLN A 270 -15.92 15.53 -2.05
CA GLN A 270 -16.48 16.78 -2.55
C GLN A 270 -17.81 16.56 -3.28
N ASP A 271 -17.95 15.49 -4.06
CA ASP A 271 -19.19 15.18 -4.74
C ASP A 271 -20.27 14.67 -3.77
N GLU A 272 -19.91 13.86 -2.77
CA GLU A 272 -20.82 13.44 -1.69
C GLU A 272 -21.42 14.65 -0.97
N GLN A 273 -20.59 15.64 -0.64
CA GLN A 273 -21.01 16.90 -0.02
C GLN A 273 -21.93 17.72 -0.93
N LYS A 274 -21.58 17.87 -2.21
CA LYS A 274 -22.41 18.62 -3.19
C LYS A 274 -23.78 17.98 -3.40
N LEU A 275 -23.85 16.65 -3.41
CA LEU A 275 -25.07 15.89 -3.59
C LEU A 275 -25.91 15.78 -2.31
N GLY A 276 -25.36 16.18 -1.16
CA GLY A 276 -26.04 16.10 0.13
C GLY A 276 -26.24 14.66 0.63
N ILE A 277 -25.39 13.72 0.18
CA ILE A 277 -25.40 12.33 0.65
C ILE A 277 -24.42 12.15 1.82
N PRO A 278 -24.55 11.07 2.62
CA PRO A 278 -23.61 10.79 3.69
C PRO A 278 -22.17 10.71 3.18
N VAL A 279 -21.28 11.51 3.78
CA VAL A 279 -19.86 11.53 3.43
C VAL A 279 -19.16 10.28 3.97
N THR A 280 -18.32 9.66 3.14
CA THR A 280 -17.56 8.47 3.51
C THR A 280 -16.46 8.84 4.51
N SER A 281 -16.68 8.51 5.79
CA SER A 281 -15.84 9.02 6.89
C SER A 281 -14.35 8.71 6.79
N TYR A 282 -13.98 7.55 6.23
CA TYR A 282 -12.57 7.16 6.10
C TYR A 282 -11.87 7.82 4.89
N LEU A 283 -12.58 8.56 4.04
CA LEU A 283 -12.01 9.33 2.92
C LEU A 283 -11.80 10.81 3.26
N LEU A 284 -12.23 11.25 4.46
CA LEU A 284 -12.11 12.64 4.89
C LEU A 284 -10.66 13.04 5.15
N GLY A 285 -10.29 14.25 4.68
CA GLY A 285 -9.00 14.87 4.98
C GLY A 285 -7.82 14.29 4.20
N LEU A 286 -8.07 13.56 3.10
CA LEU A 286 -7.05 13.01 2.21
C LEU A 286 -6.39 14.03 1.27
N ASP A 287 -6.55 15.31 1.58
CA ASP A 287 -5.76 16.44 1.11
C ASP A 287 -4.67 16.85 2.13
N GLN A 288 -4.73 16.33 3.35
CA GLN A 288 -3.79 16.64 4.43
C GLN A 288 -2.76 15.52 4.60
N LEU A 289 -1.48 15.87 4.51
CA LEU A 289 -0.40 14.89 4.54
C LEU A 289 -0.33 14.10 5.86
N GLU A 290 -0.75 14.67 6.98
CA GLU A 290 -0.88 13.96 8.27
C GLU A 290 -1.85 12.77 8.18
N ILE A 291 -3.00 12.98 7.53
CA ILE A 291 -4.06 11.96 7.43
C ILE A 291 -3.67 10.94 6.36
N ILE A 292 -3.21 11.40 5.19
CA ILE A 292 -2.71 10.53 4.11
C ILE A 292 -1.67 9.55 4.65
N SER A 293 -0.64 10.05 5.33
CA SER A 293 0.45 9.22 5.83
C SER A 293 0.02 8.19 6.89
N LYS A 294 -0.94 8.52 7.76
CA LYS A 294 -1.53 7.56 8.70
C LYS A 294 -2.37 6.51 7.98
N GLN A 295 -3.17 6.91 7.00
CA GLN A 295 -4.00 5.98 6.24
C GLN A 295 -3.13 5.01 5.42
N GLU A 296 -2.16 5.52 4.68
CA GLU A 296 -1.29 4.71 3.81
C GLU A 296 -0.46 3.73 4.64
N SER A 297 0.14 4.16 5.75
CA SER A 297 0.87 3.24 6.63
C SER A 297 -0.03 2.10 7.16
N ASN A 298 -1.27 2.38 7.53
CA ASN A 298 -2.22 1.35 7.98
C ASN A 298 -2.66 0.43 6.84
N PHE A 299 -2.97 0.99 5.65
CA PHE A 299 -3.34 0.20 4.48
C PHE A 299 -2.20 -0.76 4.10
N TYR A 300 -0.95 -0.29 4.13
CA TYR A 300 0.21 -1.10 3.77
C TYR A 300 0.39 -2.24 4.79
N LYS A 301 0.27 -1.95 6.08
CA LYS A 301 0.42 -2.96 7.16
C LYS A 301 -0.68 -4.02 7.15
N ILE A 302 -1.92 -3.61 6.93
CA ILE A 302 -3.10 -4.46 7.19
C ILE A 302 -3.55 -5.18 5.91
N ILE A 303 -3.38 -4.57 4.74
CA ILE A 303 -3.87 -5.11 3.46
C ILE A 303 -2.70 -5.60 2.62
N ILE A 304 -1.71 -4.75 2.37
CA ILE A 304 -0.70 -5.03 1.34
C ILE A 304 0.34 -6.03 1.80
N LEU A 305 0.92 -5.85 2.99
CA LEU A 305 1.97 -6.73 3.49
C LEU A 305 1.46 -8.18 3.65
N PRO A 306 0.26 -8.45 4.22
CA PRO A 306 -0.30 -9.80 4.24
C PRO A 306 -0.53 -10.39 2.85
N LEU A 307 -1.09 -9.61 1.90
CA LEU A 307 -1.28 -10.05 0.51
C LEU A 307 0.04 -10.47 -0.13
N TYR A 308 1.07 -9.64 0.01
CA TYR A 308 2.36 -9.92 -0.58
C TYR A 308 3.10 -11.04 0.13
N ASN A 309 2.94 -11.23 1.43
CA ASN A 309 3.48 -12.41 2.11
C ASN A 309 2.91 -13.70 1.52
N ILE A 310 1.59 -13.76 1.25
CA ILE A 310 0.96 -14.90 0.56
C ILE A 310 1.54 -15.06 -0.87
N PHE A 311 1.74 -13.95 -1.58
CA PHE A 311 2.34 -13.97 -2.91
C PHE A 311 3.78 -14.49 -2.90
N ILE A 312 4.63 -14.04 -1.96
CA ILE A 312 6.00 -14.54 -1.80
C ILE A 312 5.99 -16.02 -1.43
N ASP A 313 5.09 -16.45 -0.56
CA ASP A 313 4.88 -17.86 -0.23
C ASP A 313 4.53 -18.72 -1.45
N PHE A 314 3.93 -18.11 -2.48
CA PHE A 314 3.60 -18.75 -3.74
C PHE A 314 4.77 -18.75 -4.73
N VAL A 315 5.47 -17.62 -4.91
CA VAL A 315 6.48 -17.44 -5.97
C VAL A 315 7.93 -17.63 -5.51
N GLY A 316 8.17 -17.72 -4.19
CA GLY A 316 9.45 -17.97 -3.56
C GLY A 316 10.18 -16.71 -3.05
N ASP A 317 11.04 -16.93 -2.05
CA ASP A 317 11.73 -15.88 -1.27
C ASP A 317 12.64 -14.96 -2.09
N LYS A 318 13.00 -15.33 -3.33
CA LYS A 318 13.77 -14.48 -4.25
C LYS A 318 13.10 -13.10 -4.46
N TYR A 319 11.78 -13.01 -4.30
CA TYR A 319 11.01 -11.78 -4.50
C TYR A 319 10.72 -11.00 -3.20
N GLN A 320 11.34 -11.37 -2.07
CA GLN A 320 11.14 -10.74 -0.75
C GLN A 320 11.37 -9.22 -0.76
N GLN A 321 12.15 -8.70 -1.72
CA GLN A 321 12.35 -7.27 -1.92
C GLN A 321 11.02 -6.49 -2.04
N MET A 322 9.95 -7.09 -2.56
CA MET A 322 8.63 -6.47 -2.64
C MET A 322 8.05 -6.18 -1.25
N CYS A 323 8.14 -7.16 -0.33
CA CYS A 323 7.74 -6.99 1.07
C CYS A 323 8.65 -6.00 1.79
N GLN A 324 9.96 -6.09 1.60
CA GLN A 324 10.93 -5.16 2.21
C GLN A 324 10.70 -3.71 1.77
N ASN A 325 10.36 -3.49 0.50
CA ASN A 325 9.95 -2.16 0.02
C ASN A 325 8.68 -1.68 0.75
N CYS A 326 7.68 -2.55 0.89
CA CYS A 326 6.45 -2.22 1.61
C CYS A 326 6.73 -1.86 3.09
N GLU A 327 7.55 -2.65 3.79
CA GLU A 327 7.98 -2.39 5.17
C GLU A 327 8.73 -1.05 5.31
N ASN A 328 9.66 -0.78 4.39
CA ASN A 328 10.36 0.50 4.35
C ASN A 328 9.41 1.67 4.09
N ASN A 329 8.44 1.50 3.20
CA ASN A 329 7.45 2.54 2.89
C ASN A 329 6.52 2.81 4.07
N ILE A 330 6.16 1.78 4.85
CA ILE A 330 5.42 1.92 6.10
C ILE A 330 6.19 2.85 7.04
N ILE A 331 7.48 2.59 7.26
CA ILE A 331 8.34 3.40 8.14
C ILE A 331 8.42 4.85 7.63
N GLN A 332 8.56 5.06 6.32
CA GLN A 332 8.58 6.41 5.74
C GLN A 332 7.25 7.15 5.94
N TRP A 333 6.13 6.49 5.74
CA TRP A 333 4.82 7.08 5.99
C TRP A 333 4.61 7.43 7.46
N GLU A 334 4.95 6.53 8.39
CA GLU A 334 4.87 6.82 9.83
C GLU A 334 5.74 8.01 10.24
N LYS A 335 6.94 8.13 9.66
CA LYS A 335 7.81 9.29 9.86
C LYS A 335 7.16 10.57 9.37
N ILE A 336 6.55 10.57 8.18
CA ILE A 336 5.81 11.72 7.65
C ILE A 336 4.62 12.07 8.55
N HIS A 337 3.85 11.07 9.00
CA HIS A 337 2.71 11.27 9.88
C HIS A 337 3.12 12.00 11.16
N LEU A 338 4.18 11.54 11.81
CA LEU A 338 4.71 12.18 13.02
C LEU A 338 5.17 13.61 12.72
N GLN A 339 5.93 13.82 11.64
CA GLN A 339 6.39 15.16 11.25
C GLN A 339 5.24 16.14 11.04
N GLU A 340 4.17 15.74 10.34
CA GLU A 340 3.02 16.60 10.09
C GLU A 340 2.17 16.82 11.34
N LYS A 341 1.96 15.77 12.15
CA LYS A 341 1.26 15.87 13.43
C LYS A 341 1.92 16.86 14.37
N TYR A 342 3.25 16.83 14.48
CA TYR A 342 3.99 17.77 15.33
C TYR A 342 4.01 19.20 14.75
N LYS A 343 4.04 19.38 13.42
CA LYS A 343 3.86 20.69 12.78
C LYS A 343 2.50 21.29 13.11
N ASN A 344 1.43 20.50 13.03
CA ASN A 344 0.06 20.95 13.26
C ASN A 344 -0.25 21.19 14.76
N SER A 345 0.52 20.60 15.66
CA SER A 345 0.36 20.80 17.12
C SER A 345 0.95 22.11 17.67
N VAL A 346 1.68 22.90 16.86
CA VAL A 346 2.40 24.08 17.35
C VAL A 346 2.17 25.30 16.45
N ASP A 347 1.34 26.25 16.91
CA ASP A 347 1.29 27.62 16.41
C ASP A 347 2.66 28.34 16.63
N GLY A 348 3.60 28.14 15.70
CA GLY A 348 4.66 29.12 15.43
C GLY A 348 5.99 29.02 16.19
N LYS A 349 6.44 27.84 16.63
CA LYS A 349 7.87 27.64 16.98
C LYS A 349 8.41 26.34 16.37
N PHE A 350 9.21 26.50 15.32
CA PHE A 350 9.96 25.40 14.71
C PHE A 350 10.91 24.76 15.74
N LEU A 351 10.73 23.47 15.98
CA LEU A 351 11.78 22.57 16.42
C LEU A 351 11.90 21.47 15.36
N PHE A 352 12.76 21.73 14.36
CA PHE A 352 13.36 20.65 13.58
C PHE A 352 14.22 19.83 14.55
N ILE A 353 13.65 18.80 15.16
CA ILE A 353 14.43 17.74 15.80
C ILE A 353 14.46 16.57 14.83
N GLN A 354 15.54 16.53 14.06
CA GLN A 354 15.99 15.36 13.36
C GLN A 354 16.21 14.25 14.40
N TYR A 355 15.37 13.21 14.35
CA TYR A 355 15.55 11.89 14.98
C TYR A 355 15.77 11.84 16.50
N ALA A 356 14.69 11.61 17.23
CA ALA A 356 14.62 10.51 18.22
C ALA A 356 13.14 10.27 18.53
N LEU A 357 12.57 9.19 17.99
CA LEU A 357 11.46 8.55 18.69
C LEU A 357 12.01 8.16 20.07
N PRO A 358 11.33 8.41 21.20
CA PRO A 358 11.70 7.79 22.45
C PRO A 358 11.59 6.28 22.24
N ILE A 359 12.73 5.60 22.12
CA ILE A 359 12.79 4.14 22.15
C ILE A 359 12.80 3.79 23.63
N GLY A 360 11.77 3.05 24.09
CA GLY A 360 11.62 2.63 25.49
C GLY A 360 10.14 2.52 25.88
N SER A 361 9.83 1.71 26.90
CA SER A 361 8.48 1.65 27.44
C SER A 361 8.18 2.96 28.19
N PRO A 362 7.04 3.64 27.93
CA PRO A 362 6.72 4.97 28.50
C PRO A 362 6.82 5.05 30.03
N GLU A 363 6.60 3.92 30.72
CA GLU A 363 6.65 3.78 32.17
C GLU A 363 8.05 4.05 32.76
N TYR A 364 9.10 3.99 31.92
CA TYR A 364 10.49 4.26 32.33
C TYR A 364 10.95 5.67 32.02
N ASN A 365 10.13 6.47 31.35
CA ASN A 365 10.54 7.81 30.94
C ASN A 365 10.77 8.70 32.16
N PRO A 366 11.89 9.44 32.21
CA PRO A 366 12.12 10.45 33.22
C PRO A 366 11.16 11.65 33.06
N PRO A 367 10.97 12.45 34.11
CA PRO A 367 10.02 13.57 34.10
C PRO A 367 10.34 14.61 33.04
N GLU A 368 11.61 14.87 32.74
CA GLU A 368 12.00 15.81 31.68
C GLU A 368 11.56 15.36 30.28
N ILE A 369 11.34 14.06 30.06
CA ILE A 369 10.75 13.53 28.82
C ILE A 369 9.22 13.63 28.84
N ASN A 370 8.59 13.38 30.00
CA ASN A 370 7.13 13.33 30.10
C ASN A 370 6.46 14.72 30.25
N GLU A 371 7.12 15.68 30.89
CA GLU A 371 6.55 17.00 31.20
C GLU A 371 6.93 18.09 30.18
N ASN A 372 7.53 17.72 29.03
CA ASN A 372 7.95 18.62 27.93
C ASN A 372 8.91 19.76 28.34
N ASN A 373 9.53 19.67 29.52
CA ASN A 373 10.51 20.63 30.02
C ASN A 373 11.93 20.13 29.73
N ILE A 374 12.45 20.35 28.51
CA ILE A 374 13.84 20.02 28.19
C ILE A 374 14.62 21.32 27.90
N PRO A 375 15.45 21.79 28.84
CA PRO A 375 16.41 22.86 28.56
C PRO A 375 17.61 22.37 27.73
N GLU A 376 17.95 21.08 27.78
CA GLU A 376 19.02 20.44 27.00
C GLU A 376 18.86 18.91 27.08
N TYR A 377 18.88 18.19 25.95
CA TYR A 377 18.77 16.73 25.92
C TYR A 377 20.07 16.08 26.42
N SER A 378 20.01 15.36 27.56
CA SER A 378 21.16 14.66 28.16
C SER A 378 20.94 13.14 28.17
N PRO A 379 21.41 12.39 27.15
CA PRO A 379 21.08 10.97 26.98
C PRO A 379 21.53 10.12 28.18
N LEU A 380 22.71 10.42 28.75
CA LEU A 380 23.24 9.64 29.88
C LEU A 380 22.40 9.77 31.16
N GLN A 381 21.79 10.94 31.39
CA GLN A 381 20.95 11.15 32.58
C GLN A 381 19.60 10.46 32.42
N ILE A 382 19.08 10.41 31.19
CA ILE A 382 17.86 9.68 30.86
C ILE A 382 18.07 8.18 31.12
N ASP A 383 19.17 7.61 30.63
CA ASP A 383 19.51 6.19 30.83
C ASP A 383 19.65 5.83 32.31
N VAL A 384 20.25 6.71 33.13
CA VAL A 384 20.35 6.49 34.58
C VAL A 384 18.99 6.40 35.25
N PHE A 385 18.04 7.25 34.87
CA PHE A 385 16.68 7.22 35.43
C PHE A 385 15.96 5.92 35.06
N GLN A 386 16.03 5.53 33.79
CA GLN A 386 15.46 4.27 33.29
C GLN A 386 16.05 3.05 34.01
N LEU A 387 17.38 3.02 34.18
CA LEU A 387 18.06 2.01 34.99
C LEU A 387 17.60 2.01 36.45
N GLY A 388 17.28 3.19 37.00
CA GLY A 388 16.71 3.33 38.34
C GLY A 388 15.34 2.66 38.47
N CYS A 389 14.47 2.82 37.46
CA CYS A 389 13.16 2.16 37.42
C CYS A 389 13.32 0.63 37.32
N VAL A 390 14.24 0.16 36.48
CA VAL A 390 14.56 -1.28 36.34
C VAL A 390 15.10 -1.85 37.65
N LEU A 391 16.06 -1.18 38.27
CA LEU A 391 16.62 -1.60 39.56
C LEU A 391 15.55 -1.64 40.66
N PHE A 392 14.66 -0.64 40.70
CA PHE A 392 13.53 -0.64 41.64
C PHE A 392 12.64 -1.87 41.43
N MET A 393 12.25 -2.18 40.19
CA MET A 393 11.42 -3.35 39.88
C MET A 393 12.11 -4.67 40.27
N MET A 394 13.41 -4.78 40.05
CA MET A 394 14.18 -5.96 40.44
C MET A 394 14.18 -6.18 41.95
N VAL A 395 14.19 -5.11 42.75
CA VAL A 395 14.27 -5.19 44.21
C VAL A 395 12.89 -5.27 44.86
N MET A 396 11.89 -4.57 44.30
CA MET A 396 10.56 -4.41 44.89
C MET A 396 9.47 -5.25 44.22
N ASN A 397 9.79 -5.95 43.13
CA ASN A 397 8.85 -6.72 42.30
C ASN A 397 7.60 -5.91 41.89
N SER A 398 7.77 -4.60 41.74
CA SER A 398 6.72 -3.63 41.40
C SER A 398 7.38 -2.39 40.80
N ALA A 399 6.65 -1.66 39.94
CA ALA A 399 7.12 -0.39 39.41
C ALA A 399 7.09 0.71 40.50
N PRO A 400 7.99 1.71 40.45
CA PRO A 400 8.00 2.79 41.43
C PRO A 400 6.79 3.72 41.30
N PHE A 401 6.28 3.90 40.09
CA PHE A 401 5.11 4.70 39.70
C PHE A 401 4.64 4.26 38.31
N GLU A 402 3.46 4.72 37.85
CA GLU A 402 2.92 4.41 36.51
C GLU A 402 3.53 5.33 35.46
N ASN A 403 3.66 6.63 35.78
CA ASN A 403 4.37 7.61 34.96
C ASN A 403 5.10 8.62 35.84
N ALA A 404 6.29 9.07 35.44
CA ALA A 404 7.03 10.12 36.14
C ALA A 404 6.44 11.51 35.83
N ILE A 405 5.21 11.77 36.28
CA ILE A 405 4.47 13.03 36.09
C ILE A 405 3.83 13.47 37.40
N SER A 406 3.70 14.77 37.61
CA SER A 406 3.15 15.35 38.85
C SER A 406 1.75 14.83 39.25
N THR A 407 0.93 14.34 38.32
CA THR A 407 -0.39 13.75 38.60
C THR A 407 -0.34 12.31 39.09
N ASP A 408 0.78 11.61 38.94
CA ASP A 408 0.96 10.26 39.46
C ASP A 408 1.12 10.28 40.99
N ARG A 409 0.29 9.48 41.68
CA ARG A 409 0.20 9.47 43.14
C ARG A 409 1.47 8.97 43.82
N TYR A 410 2.22 8.07 43.19
CA TYR A 410 3.46 7.53 43.74
C TYR A 410 4.65 8.42 43.41
N TYR A 411 4.71 8.93 42.18
CA TYR A 411 5.75 9.87 41.75
C TYR A 411 5.70 11.20 42.52
N SER A 412 4.51 11.78 42.69
CA SER A 412 4.33 13.00 43.49
C SER A 412 4.82 12.83 44.94
N ARG A 413 4.63 11.64 45.54
CA ARG A 413 5.16 11.31 46.87
C ARG A 413 6.67 11.10 46.88
N PHE A 414 7.22 10.57 45.79
CA PHE A 414 8.66 10.40 45.61
C PHE A 414 9.40 11.75 45.50
N CYS A 415 8.75 12.75 44.89
CA CYS A 415 9.30 14.11 44.73
C CYS A 415 9.33 14.93 46.03
N LEU A 416 8.69 14.47 47.11
CA LEU A 416 8.74 15.14 48.40
C LEU A 416 10.16 15.08 49.01
N GLU A 417 10.59 16.16 49.67
CA GLU A 417 11.88 16.18 50.39
C GLU A 417 12.03 14.99 51.35
N ASN A 418 10.93 14.64 52.02
CA ASN A 418 10.87 13.45 52.86
C ASN A 418 10.31 12.23 52.10
N LYS A 419 11.21 11.50 51.44
CA LYS A 419 10.90 10.27 50.70
C LYS A 419 10.42 9.10 51.58
N SER A 420 10.38 9.23 52.91
CA SER A 420 9.92 8.13 53.81
C SER A 420 8.47 7.74 53.57
N TYR A 421 7.62 8.66 53.13
CA TYR A 421 6.22 8.38 52.81
C TYR A 421 6.07 7.51 51.56
N PHE A 422 6.95 7.68 50.58
CA PHE A 422 7.04 6.79 49.43
C PHE A 422 7.49 5.41 49.87
N TRP A 423 8.62 5.31 50.58
CA TRP A 423 9.18 4.02 51.00
C TRP A 423 8.33 3.25 52.03
N LYS A 424 7.44 3.89 52.79
CA LYS A 424 6.48 3.21 53.66
C LYS A 424 5.45 2.37 52.90
N ILE A 425 5.20 2.68 51.63
CA ILE A 425 4.28 1.93 50.76
C ILE A 425 4.89 0.58 50.38
N PHE A 426 6.22 0.53 50.29
CA PHE A 426 6.98 -0.61 49.83
C PHE A 426 7.66 -1.30 51.03
N TYR A 427 7.16 -2.46 51.46
CA TYR A 427 7.62 -3.19 52.66
C TYR A 427 9.12 -3.50 52.60
N ASN A 428 9.90 -3.15 53.64
CA ASN A 428 11.32 -2.80 53.44
C ASN A 428 12.33 -3.67 54.22
N ASN A 429 13.34 -4.18 53.49
CA ASN A 429 14.72 -4.44 53.94
C ASN A 429 15.76 -3.84 52.95
N CYS A 430 15.31 -3.06 51.96
CA CYS A 430 16.16 -2.44 50.95
C CYS A 430 16.83 -1.17 51.51
N LYS A 431 18.06 -0.90 51.08
CA LYS A 431 18.78 0.36 51.34
C LYS A 431 18.52 1.35 50.18
N PRO A 432 17.48 2.21 50.22
CA PRO A 432 17.00 2.95 49.04
C PRO A 432 17.95 4.04 48.50
N ASN A 433 19.15 4.18 49.06
CA ASN A 433 20.04 5.31 48.79
C ASN A 433 20.42 5.43 47.31
N LEU A 434 20.77 4.32 46.65
CA LEU A 434 21.15 4.34 45.24
C LEU A 434 19.94 4.64 44.35
N ILE A 435 18.83 3.93 44.54
CA ILE A 435 17.60 4.12 43.76
C ILE A 435 17.08 5.56 43.89
N ASN A 436 17.12 6.14 45.08
CA ASN A 436 16.73 7.53 45.31
C ASN A 436 17.57 8.54 44.50
N LYS A 437 18.85 8.23 44.27
CA LYS A 437 19.77 9.08 43.52
C LYS A 437 19.65 8.88 42.00
N MET A 438 19.31 7.67 41.56
CA MET A 438 19.07 7.35 40.15
C MET A 438 17.74 7.92 39.65
N LEU A 439 16.70 7.88 40.49
CA LEU A 439 15.37 8.42 40.20
C LEU A 439 15.22 9.91 40.56
N GLU A 440 16.32 10.64 40.77
CA GLU A 440 16.28 12.07 41.08
C GLU A 440 15.60 12.84 39.93
N PRO A 441 14.50 13.59 40.21
CA PRO A 441 13.75 14.30 39.17
C PRO A 441 14.56 15.34 38.42
N ASP A 442 15.46 16.04 39.10
CA ASP A 442 16.34 17.04 38.51
C ASP A 442 17.56 16.35 37.85
N PRO A 443 17.67 16.34 36.50
CA PRO A 443 18.74 15.62 35.81
C PRO A 443 20.14 16.17 36.13
N LEU A 444 20.26 17.41 36.62
CA LEU A 444 21.55 17.99 37.04
C LEU A 444 21.99 17.48 38.42
N LYS A 445 21.04 17.03 39.25
CA LYS A 445 21.31 16.46 40.58
C LYS A 445 21.35 14.92 40.56
N ARG A 446 20.90 14.32 39.47
CA ARG A 446 20.88 12.88 39.27
C ARG A 446 22.30 12.31 39.20
N ILE A 447 22.49 11.19 39.89
CA ILE A 447 23.78 10.52 39.99
C ILE A 447 24.29 10.12 38.60
N ASN A 448 25.58 10.29 38.32
CA ASN A 448 26.14 9.83 37.06
C ASN A 448 26.68 8.38 37.14
N ILE A 449 26.98 7.78 35.98
CA ILE A 449 27.46 6.40 35.89
C ILE A 449 28.74 6.16 36.71
N GLN A 450 29.68 7.11 36.72
CA GLN A 450 30.93 6.96 37.49
C GLN A 450 30.66 6.89 39.00
N GLN A 451 29.71 7.69 39.48
CA GLN A 451 29.29 7.69 40.89
C GLN A 451 28.48 6.43 41.25
N ILE A 452 27.71 5.86 40.30
CA ILE A 452 27.01 4.58 40.50
C ILE A 452 28.02 3.45 40.71
N VAL A 453 29.06 3.36 39.88
CA VAL A 453 30.11 2.32 39.98
C VAL A 453 30.87 2.42 41.31
N GLN A 454 31.01 3.62 41.88
CA GLN A 454 31.66 3.84 43.17
C GLN A 454 30.72 3.63 44.37
N HIS A 455 29.42 3.42 44.14
CA HIS A 455 28.43 3.28 45.21
C HIS A 455 28.58 1.94 45.93
N SER A 456 28.31 1.91 47.25
CA SER A 456 28.33 0.69 48.09
C SER A 456 27.26 -0.36 47.78
N TRP A 457 26.50 -0.16 46.69
CA TRP A 457 25.57 -1.15 46.15
C TRP A 457 26.20 -1.93 44.99
N TYR A 458 27.24 -1.36 44.37
CA TYR A 458 27.97 -1.93 43.24
C TYR A 458 29.16 -2.79 43.71
N ASN A 459 29.78 -2.39 44.82
CA ASN A 459 30.78 -3.16 45.57
C ASN A 459 30.12 -3.91 46.73
#